data_AF-A0A8H6VPZ3-F1
#
_entry.id   AF-A0A8H6VPZ3-F1
#
_cell.length_a   1.000
_cell.length_b   1.000
_cell.length_c   1.000
_cell.angle_alpha   90.00
_cell.angle_beta   90.00
_cell.angle_gamma   90.00
#
_symmetry.space_group_name_H-M   'P 1'
#
loop_
_entity.id
_entity.type
_entity.pdbx_description
1 polymer ?
#
loop_
_entity_poly.entity_id
_entity_poly.type
_entity_poly.pdbx_seq_one_letter_code
_entity_poly.pdbx_strand_id
1 'polypeptide(L)'
;MPKDILTQSSEWFEKALQANRFREGTTLVIRLPESPPAVEALLYFIHTLRLDYASEANMTIANMQNELQISFEVWMAGQKYLLPRLQDTAMSRICAVLYSISQLGGTIPCECLVKCFKIAEGSRPLQIIIADNVVDRLNRETLVVSSELAACDGFIAAIHESEVALHESSDYPQSFPRYKKPLIHDVVLGGELPEGYEDDMDKGITRHGTVWDRMPLCEECGKDAEADYGRCNGCSGSLSCGNCGSVETVKTLCSGCSGHRADAGF
;
A
#
# COMPACT_ATOMS: atom_id res chain seq x y z
N MET A 1 1.03 16.37 18.02
CA MET A 1 2.10 15.41 17.70
C MET A 1 3.46 16.06 17.98
N PRO A 2 4.43 15.36 18.59
CA PRO A 2 5.76 15.93 18.87
C PRO A 2 6.48 16.35 17.60
N LYS A 3 7.11 17.54 17.62
CA LYS A 3 7.84 18.11 16.47
C LYS A 3 8.90 17.15 15.93
N ASP A 4 9.72 16.61 16.83
CA ASP A 4 10.88 15.80 16.43
C ASP A 4 10.47 14.53 15.65
N ILE A 5 9.35 13.92 16.02
CA ILE A 5 8.80 12.75 15.33
C ILE A 5 8.38 13.12 13.90
N LEU A 6 7.69 14.25 13.73
CA LEU A 6 7.27 14.73 12.41
C LEU A 6 8.47 15.07 11.51
N THR A 7 9.47 15.78 12.06
CA THR A 7 10.64 16.17 11.27
C THR A 7 11.53 15.00 10.90
N GLN A 8 11.59 13.96 11.74
CA GLN A 8 12.33 12.73 11.43
C GLN A 8 11.65 11.85 10.38
N SER A 9 10.32 11.94 10.26
CA SER A 9 9.57 11.09 9.33
C SER A 9 9.51 11.63 7.91
N SER A 10 9.59 12.95 7.72
CA SER A 10 9.45 13.57 6.40
C SER A 10 10.23 14.88 6.27
N GLU A 11 10.94 15.00 5.14
CA GLU A 11 11.61 16.23 4.72
C GLU A 11 10.62 17.39 4.56
N TRP A 12 9.36 17.11 4.18
CA TRP A 12 8.33 18.13 4.10
C TRP A 12 8.04 18.75 5.47
N PHE A 13 7.86 17.91 6.49
CA PHE A 13 7.60 18.39 7.86
C PHE A 13 8.83 19.09 8.44
N GLU A 14 10.04 18.60 8.18
CA GLU A 14 11.29 19.26 8.56
C GLU A 14 11.33 20.69 8.01
N LYS A 15 11.09 20.86 6.71
CA LYS A 15 11.07 22.19 6.07
C LYS A 15 9.93 23.06 6.58
N ALA A 16 8.72 22.53 6.71
CA ALA A 16 7.56 23.27 7.17
C ALA A 16 7.72 23.80 8.60
N LEU A 17 8.36 23.02 9.48
CA LEU A 17 8.60 23.36 10.89
C LEU A 17 9.95 24.04 11.14
N GLN A 18 10.67 24.42 10.08
CA GLN A 18 11.89 25.19 10.19
C GLN A 18 11.58 26.59 10.75
N ALA A 19 12.27 26.96 11.83
CA ALA A 19 12.02 28.21 12.54
C ALA A 19 12.17 29.42 11.61
N ASN A 20 11.24 30.37 11.69
CA ASN A 20 11.22 31.63 10.94
C ASN A 20 11.23 31.49 9.41
N ARG A 21 10.95 30.31 8.85
CA ARG A 21 10.88 30.12 7.39
C ARG A 21 9.45 30.17 6.86
N PHE A 22 8.54 29.47 7.52
CA PHE A 22 7.12 29.42 7.18
C PHE A 22 6.26 29.79 8.39
N ARG A 23 4.97 30.09 8.14
CA ARG A 23 4.03 30.43 9.21
C ARG A 23 3.94 29.30 10.24
N GLU A 24 3.97 28.06 9.76
CA GLU A 24 3.92 26.81 10.51
C GLU A 24 5.11 26.69 11.47
N GLY A 25 6.31 27.13 11.06
CA GLY A 25 7.50 27.15 11.92
C GLY A 25 7.40 28.12 13.09
N THR A 26 6.62 29.20 12.94
CA THR A 26 6.38 30.20 14.00
C THR A 26 5.19 29.82 14.88
N THR A 27 4.10 29.34 14.29
CA THR A 27 2.88 28.98 15.03
C THR A 27 2.95 27.60 15.67
N LEU A 28 3.83 26.72 15.16
CA LEU A 28 3.84 25.29 15.45
C LEU A 28 2.49 24.60 15.16
N VAL A 29 1.73 25.16 14.22
CA VAL A 29 0.43 24.63 13.79
C VAL A 29 0.48 24.34 12.30
N ILE A 30 0.34 23.07 11.95
CA ILE A 30 0.17 22.60 10.57
C ILE A 30 -1.30 22.35 10.32
N ARG A 31 -1.82 22.84 9.19
CA ARG A 31 -3.19 22.54 8.74
C ARG A 31 -3.12 21.49 7.64
N LEU A 32 -3.76 20.36 7.89
CA LEU A 32 -3.87 19.25 6.95
C LEU A 32 -5.27 19.35 6.29
N PRO A 33 -5.38 19.52 4.96
CA PRO A 33 -6.65 19.63 4.26
C PRO A 33 -7.32 18.28 3.97
N GLU A 34 -6.66 17.16 4.26
CA GLU A 34 -7.19 15.81 4.09
C GLU A 34 -8.37 15.55 5.04
N SER A 35 -9.19 14.53 4.74
CA SER A 35 -10.30 14.17 5.64
C SER A 35 -9.78 13.71 7.00
N PRO A 36 -10.57 13.83 8.09
CA PRO A 36 -10.14 13.37 9.41
C PRO A 36 -9.65 11.90 9.42
N PRO A 37 -10.30 10.93 8.76
CA PRO A 37 -9.79 9.55 8.69
C PRO A 37 -8.42 9.44 7.99
N ALA A 38 -8.20 10.18 6.90
CA ALA A 38 -6.91 10.18 6.21
C ALA A 38 -5.80 10.84 7.04
N VAL A 39 -6.13 11.90 7.79
CA VAL A 39 -5.23 12.52 8.76
C VAL A 39 -4.89 11.55 9.89
N GLU A 40 -5.88 10.85 10.45
CA GLU A 40 -5.65 9.85 11.49
C GLU A 40 -4.73 8.73 11.00
N ALA A 41 -4.95 8.21 9.79
CA ALA A 41 -4.09 7.21 9.16
C ALA A 41 -2.65 7.72 8.94
N LEU A 42 -2.49 8.95 8.45
CA LEU A 42 -1.18 9.59 8.29
C LEU A 42 -0.42 9.69 9.63
N LEU A 43 -1.08 10.21 10.67
CA LEU A 43 -0.46 10.37 11.99
C LEU A 43 -0.15 9.02 12.64
N TYR A 44 -1.03 8.04 12.47
CA TYR A 44 -0.82 6.66 12.91
C TYR A 44 0.40 6.05 12.23
N PHE A 45 0.51 6.19 10.90
CA PHE A 45 1.66 5.72 10.15
C PHE A 45 2.96 6.37 10.59
N ILE A 46 2.98 7.69 10.79
CA ILE A 46 4.20 8.36 11.25
C ILE A 46 4.65 7.82 12.62
N HIS A 47 3.70 7.45 13.49
CA HIS A 47 4.02 6.89 14.80
C HIS A 47 4.45 5.42 14.78
N THR A 48 3.88 4.62 13.88
CA THR A 48 4.00 3.15 13.93
C THR A 48 4.72 2.54 12.73
N LEU A 49 4.95 3.34 11.70
CA LEU A 49 5.45 2.96 10.38
C LEU A 49 4.61 1.88 9.68
N ARG A 50 3.32 1.78 10.04
CA ARG A 50 2.35 0.87 9.44
C ARG A 50 0.95 1.48 9.38
N LEU A 51 0.09 0.88 8.56
CA LEU A 51 -1.34 1.13 8.60
C LEU A 51 -2.04 -0.17 9.01
N ASP A 52 -2.90 -0.08 10.01
CA ASP A 52 -3.70 -1.22 10.45
C ASP A 52 -5.10 -1.06 9.84
N TYR A 53 -5.43 -1.94 8.90
CA TYR A 53 -6.72 -1.95 8.23
C TYR A 53 -7.63 -3.02 8.80
N ALA A 54 -8.94 -2.86 8.57
CA ALA A 54 -9.90 -3.89 8.94
C ALA A 54 -9.75 -5.09 7.99
N SER A 55 -9.86 -6.31 8.53
CA SER A 55 -9.84 -7.52 7.70
C SER A 55 -11.02 -7.52 6.73
N GLU A 56 -10.74 -7.73 5.44
CA GLU A 56 -11.71 -7.72 4.35
C GLU A 56 -12.79 -8.78 4.52
N ALA A 57 -12.45 -9.91 5.16
CA ALA A 57 -13.34 -11.05 5.36
C ALA A 57 -14.63 -10.68 6.12
N ASN A 58 -14.59 -9.62 6.93
CA ASN A 58 -15.73 -9.16 7.72
C ASN A 58 -16.35 -7.85 7.21
N MET A 59 -15.89 -7.35 6.06
CA MET A 59 -16.33 -6.07 5.53
C MET A 59 -17.49 -6.21 4.54
N THR A 60 -18.44 -5.29 4.64
CA THR A 60 -19.44 -5.10 3.61
C THR A 60 -18.82 -4.38 2.41
N ILE A 61 -19.40 -4.54 1.22
CA ILE A 61 -18.98 -3.81 0.02
C ILE A 61 -19.00 -2.29 0.26
N ALA A 62 -19.99 -1.78 1.01
CA ALA A 62 -20.07 -0.37 1.37
C ALA A 62 -18.86 0.09 2.24
N ASN A 63 -18.45 -0.73 3.21
CA ASN A 63 -17.27 -0.44 4.02
C ASN A 63 -16.00 -0.46 3.17
N MET A 64 -15.87 -1.42 2.25
CA MET A 64 -14.75 -1.51 1.31
C MET A 64 -14.66 -0.28 0.39
N GLN A 65 -15.80 0.23 -0.09
CA GLN A 65 -15.84 1.46 -0.90
C GLN A 65 -15.37 2.70 -0.12
N ASN A 66 -15.76 2.82 1.15
CA ASN A 66 -15.31 3.91 2.01
C ASN A 66 -13.81 3.81 2.27
N GLU A 67 -13.31 2.60 2.55
CA GLU A 67 -11.90 2.37 2.76
C GLU A 67 -11.05 2.60 1.51
N LEU A 68 -11.58 2.29 0.32
CA LEU A 68 -10.96 2.62 -0.95
C LEU A 68 -10.73 4.13 -1.06
N GLN A 69 -11.77 4.95 -0.81
CA GLN A 69 -11.66 6.41 -0.86
C GLN A 69 -10.62 6.94 0.14
N ILE A 70 -10.65 6.47 1.40
CA ILE A 70 -9.66 6.85 2.42
C ILE A 70 -8.25 6.48 1.97
N SER A 71 -8.06 5.28 1.41
CA SER A 71 -6.75 4.82 0.96
C SER A 71 -6.20 5.68 -0.20
N PHE A 72 -7.06 6.15 -1.10
CA PHE A 72 -6.67 7.13 -2.12
C PHE A 72 -6.21 8.45 -1.50
N GLU A 73 -6.95 8.98 -0.52
CA GLU A 73 -6.54 10.21 0.19
C GLU A 73 -5.22 10.03 0.93
N VAL A 74 -5.02 8.89 1.59
CA VAL A 74 -3.78 8.55 2.30
C VAL A 74 -2.61 8.43 1.32
N TRP A 75 -2.83 7.84 0.15
CA TRP A 75 -1.81 7.78 -0.90
C TRP A 75 -1.41 9.18 -1.36
N MET A 76 -2.39 10.06 -1.62
CA MET A 76 -2.13 11.46 -2.01
C MET A 76 -1.43 12.24 -0.90
N ALA A 77 -1.78 11.98 0.37
CA ALA A 77 -1.08 12.52 1.52
C ALA A 77 0.38 12.06 1.55
N GLY A 78 0.63 10.77 1.30
CA GLY A 78 1.97 10.22 1.16
C GLY A 78 2.80 10.94 0.10
N GLN A 79 2.19 11.22 -1.06
CA GLN A 79 2.85 11.99 -2.12
C GLN A 79 3.20 13.41 -1.66
N LYS A 80 2.20 14.13 -1.14
CA LYS A 80 2.29 15.53 -0.75
C LYS A 80 3.29 15.77 0.37
N TYR A 81 3.33 14.86 1.34
CA TYR A 81 4.20 14.94 2.51
C TYR A 81 5.49 14.13 2.33
N LEU A 82 5.83 13.68 1.11
CA LEU A 82 7.08 12.99 0.79
C LEU A 82 7.33 11.74 1.68
N LEU A 83 6.29 10.93 1.83
CA LEU A 83 6.29 9.67 2.59
C LEU A 83 6.06 8.49 1.63
N PRO A 84 7.09 8.05 0.87
CA PRO A 84 6.93 7.00 -0.15
C PRO A 84 6.39 5.68 0.45
N ARG A 85 6.84 5.31 1.64
CA ARG A 85 6.35 4.10 2.34
C ARG A 85 4.85 4.17 2.69
N LEU A 86 4.34 5.37 2.94
CA LEU A 86 2.90 5.57 3.16
C LEU A 86 2.14 5.34 1.85
N GLN A 87 2.69 5.80 0.73
CA GLN A 87 2.13 5.55 -0.60
C GLN A 87 2.10 4.06 -0.92
N ASP A 88 3.18 3.32 -0.65
CA ASP A 88 3.26 1.88 -0.87
C ASP A 88 2.22 1.12 -0.05
N THR A 89 2.09 1.47 1.23
CA THR A 89 1.11 0.85 2.13
C THR A 89 -0.33 1.14 1.66
N ALA A 90 -0.61 2.38 1.27
CA ALA A 90 -1.91 2.78 0.77
C ALA A 90 -2.25 2.13 -0.59
N MET A 91 -1.28 2.04 -1.51
CA MET A 91 -1.45 1.37 -2.80
C MET A 91 -1.72 -0.12 -2.63
N SER A 92 -1.00 -0.76 -1.71
CA SER A 92 -1.23 -2.17 -1.36
C SER A 92 -2.67 -2.38 -0.88
N ARG A 93 -3.16 -1.48 -0.01
CA ARG A 93 -4.54 -1.54 0.46
C ARG A 93 -5.55 -1.32 -0.66
N ILE A 94 -5.33 -0.33 -1.52
CA ILE A 94 -6.18 -0.06 -2.69
C ILE A 94 -6.30 -1.33 -3.54
N CYS A 95 -5.18 -1.97 -3.86
CA CYS A 95 -5.17 -3.19 -4.65
C CYS A 95 -5.92 -4.34 -3.97
N ALA A 96 -5.69 -4.55 -2.67
CA ALA A 96 -6.36 -5.58 -1.88
C ALA A 96 -7.89 -5.38 -1.84
N VAL A 97 -8.35 -4.14 -1.65
CA VAL A 97 -9.79 -3.79 -1.64
C VAL A 97 -10.42 -4.03 -3.01
N LEU A 98 -9.80 -3.56 -4.09
CA LEU A 98 -10.30 -3.76 -5.46
C LEU A 98 -10.38 -5.24 -5.81
N TYR A 99 -9.34 -6.01 -5.46
CA TYR A 99 -9.31 -7.45 -5.66
C TYR A 99 -10.42 -8.15 -4.87
N SER A 100 -10.59 -7.81 -3.60
CA SER A 100 -11.61 -8.40 -2.73
C SER A 100 -13.03 -8.15 -3.23
N ILE A 101 -13.34 -6.92 -3.67
CA ILE A 101 -14.64 -6.59 -4.27
C ILE A 101 -14.89 -7.46 -5.52
N SER A 102 -13.87 -7.61 -6.37
CA SER A 102 -13.96 -8.45 -7.58
C SER A 102 -14.22 -9.93 -7.25
N GLN A 103 -13.54 -10.49 -6.24
CA GLN A 103 -13.72 -11.89 -5.82
C GLN A 103 -15.12 -12.16 -5.24
N LEU A 104 -15.71 -11.17 -4.57
CA LEU A 104 -17.07 -11.27 -4.02
C LEU A 104 -18.16 -11.11 -5.10
N GLY A 105 -17.80 -10.92 -6.37
CA GLY A 105 -18.74 -10.57 -7.43
C GLY A 105 -19.42 -9.20 -7.20
N GLY A 106 -18.84 -8.37 -6.33
CA GLY A 106 -19.29 -7.03 -6.05
C GLY A 106 -18.88 -6.08 -7.16
N THR A 107 -19.62 -4.98 -7.29
CA THR A 107 -19.27 -3.89 -8.20
C THR A 107 -19.03 -2.61 -7.44
N ILE A 108 -18.05 -1.83 -7.90
CA ILE A 108 -17.81 -0.49 -7.38
C ILE A 108 -18.76 0.46 -8.12
N PRO A 109 -19.65 1.18 -7.42
CA PRO A 109 -20.53 2.15 -8.02
C PRO A 109 -19.72 3.23 -8.74
N CYS A 110 -20.19 3.68 -9.90
CA CYS A 110 -19.53 4.74 -10.67
C CYS A 110 -19.31 6.01 -9.82
N GLU A 111 -20.22 6.33 -8.90
CA GLU A 111 -20.07 7.45 -7.96
C GLU A 111 -18.82 7.33 -7.07
N CYS A 112 -18.50 6.12 -6.60
CA CYS A 112 -17.29 5.87 -5.83
C CYS A 112 -16.04 6.01 -6.71
N LEU A 113 -16.09 5.51 -7.94
CA LEU A 113 -14.98 5.65 -8.90
C LEU A 113 -14.74 7.12 -9.26
N VAL A 114 -15.78 7.93 -9.46
CA VAL A 114 -15.67 9.38 -9.70
C VAL A 114 -14.95 10.08 -8.54
N LYS A 115 -15.33 9.76 -7.29
CA LYS A 115 -14.67 10.33 -6.11
C LYS A 115 -13.19 9.95 -6.05
N CYS A 116 -12.87 8.66 -6.21
CA CYS A 116 -11.48 8.18 -6.20
C CYS A 116 -10.67 8.82 -7.33
N PHE A 117 -11.25 8.96 -8.52
CA PHE A 117 -10.55 9.52 -9.68
C PHE A 117 -10.27 11.01 -9.50
N LYS A 118 -11.20 11.77 -8.89
CA LYS A 118 -10.98 13.18 -8.52
C LYS A 118 -9.91 13.32 -7.44
N ILE A 119 -9.87 12.42 -6.46
CA ILE A 119 -8.78 12.41 -5.47
C ILE A 119 -7.43 12.13 -6.15
N ALA A 120 -7.41 11.24 -7.14
CA ALA A 120 -6.24 10.88 -7.93
C ALA A 120 -5.84 11.95 -8.98
N GLU A 121 -6.40 13.15 -8.94
CA GLU A 121 -6.02 14.22 -9.87
C GLU A 121 -4.52 14.54 -9.71
N GLY A 122 -3.79 14.48 -10.83
CA GLY A 122 -2.33 14.63 -10.84
C GLY A 122 -1.54 13.37 -10.46
N SER A 123 -2.20 12.25 -10.13
CA SER A 123 -1.56 10.96 -9.86
C SER A 123 -1.87 9.93 -10.94
N ARG A 124 -0.96 9.77 -11.90
CA ARG A 124 -1.08 8.76 -12.95
C ARG A 124 -1.24 7.31 -12.43
N PRO A 125 -0.48 6.82 -11.43
CA PRO A 125 -0.62 5.43 -10.96
C PRO A 125 -2.00 5.14 -10.35
N LEU A 126 -2.56 6.08 -9.58
CA LEU A 126 -3.90 5.89 -9.01
C LEU A 126 -5.00 5.90 -10.09
N GLN A 127 -4.87 6.79 -11.09
CA GLN A 127 -5.79 6.83 -12.22
C GLN A 127 -5.76 5.54 -13.04
N ILE A 128 -4.56 4.98 -13.25
CA ILE A 128 -4.34 3.70 -13.92
C ILE A 128 -5.06 2.57 -13.19
N ILE A 129 -4.94 2.47 -11.86
CA ILE A 129 -5.56 1.39 -11.10
C ILE A 129 -7.10 1.45 -11.15
N ILE A 130 -7.68 2.66 -11.17
CA ILE A 130 -9.12 2.84 -11.42
C ILE A 130 -9.48 2.39 -12.84
N ALA A 131 -8.69 2.78 -13.84
CA ALA A 131 -8.95 2.44 -15.23
C ALA A 131 -8.84 0.93 -15.49
N ASP A 132 -7.86 0.24 -14.89
CA ASP A 132 -7.75 -1.21 -14.88
C ASP A 132 -9.03 -1.87 -14.34
N ASN A 133 -9.60 -1.32 -13.26
CA ASN A 133 -10.85 -1.86 -12.70
C ASN A 133 -12.02 -1.70 -13.67
N VAL A 134 -12.11 -0.56 -14.37
CA VAL A 134 -13.17 -0.32 -15.36
C VAL A 134 -13.00 -1.24 -16.56
N VAL A 135 -11.80 -1.37 -17.12
CA VAL A 135 -11.49 -2.24 -18.27
C VAL A 135 -11.71 -3.71 -17.93
N ASP A 136 -11.23 -4.17 -16.77
CA ASP A 136 -11.46 -5.53 -16.29
C ASP A 136 -12.95 -5.86 -16.17
N ARG A 137 -13.77 -4.88 -15.77
CA ARG A 137 -15.21 -5.03 -15.71
C ARG A 137 -15.86 -5.01 -17.09
N LEU A 138 -15.49 -4.10 -17.97
CA LEU A 138 -16.00 -4.07 -19.35
C LEU A 138 -15.76 -5.40 -20.09
N ASN A 139 -14.67 -6.09 -19.78
CA ASN A 139 -14.36 -7.39 -20.37
C ASN A 139 -15.20 -8.55 -19.77
N ARG A 140 -15.76 -8.40 -18.58
CA ARG A 140 -16.54 -9.44 -17.88
C ARG A 140 -18.05 -9.22 -17.91
N GLU A 141 -18.48 -7.96 -17.94
CA GLU A 141 -19.87 -7.55 -17.80
C GLU A 141 -20.19 -6.29 -18.63
N THR A 142 -21.47 -6.09 -18.93
CA THR A 142 -21.95 -4.84 -19.54
C THR A 142 -21.92 -3.72 -18.51
N LEU A 143 -20.89 -2.87 -18.56
CA LEU A 143 -20.76 -1.70 -17.70
C LEU A 143 -21.22 -0.42 -18.40
N VAL A 144 -22.11 0.34 -17.75
CA VAL A 144 -22.43 1.71 -18.17
C VAL A 144 -21.53 2.67 -17.40
N VAL A 145 -20.51 3.18 -18.08
CA VAL A 145 -19.64 4.24 -17.53
C VAL A 145 -20.48 5.52 -17.41
N SER A 146 -20.52 6.12 -16.23
CA SER A 146 -21.28 7.36 -16.03
C SER A 146 -20.65 8.52 -16.82
N SER A 147 -21.48 9.43 -17.31
CA SER A 147 -21.00 10.64 -17.99
C SER A 147 -20.08 11.49 -17.10
N GLU A 148 -20.29 11.46 -15.78
CA GLU A 148 -19.43 12.14 -14.81
C GLU A 148 -18.02 11.55 -14.75
N LEU A 149 -17.89 10.22 -14.80
CA LEU A 149 -16.58 9.57 -14.80
C LEU A 149 -15.87 9.82 -16.14
N ALA A 150 -16.60 9.73 -17.25
CA ALA A 150 -16.09 10.05 -18.58
C ALA A 150 -15.63 11.51 -18.71
N ALA A 151 -16.21 12.42 -17.94
CA ALA A 151 -15.86 13.84 -17.92
C ALA A 151 -14.66 14.17 -17.01
N CYS A 152 -14.09 13.21 -16.29
CA CYS A 152 -12.90 13.45 -15.48
C CYS A 152 -11.65 13.57 -16.36
N ASP A 153 -10.85 14.62 -16.14
CA ASP A 153 -9.64 14.89 -16.92
C ASP A 153 -8.63 13.74 -16.83
N GLY A 154 -8.18 13.25 -17.98
CA GLY A 154 -7.25 12.12 -18.08
C GLY A 154 -7.89 10.73 -17.96
N PHE A 155 -9.19 10.62 -17.68
CA PHE A 155 -9.88 9.33 -17.55
C PHE A 155 -9.82 8.50 -18.85
N ILE A 156 -10.18 9.10 -19.99
CA ILE A 156 -10.15 8.41 -21.29
C ILE A 156 -8.73 7.92 -21.62
N ALA A 157 -7.70 8.73 -21.33
CA ALA A 157 -6.31 8.33 -21.53
C ALA A 157 -5.88 7.20 -20.59
N ALA A 158 -6.38 7.16 -19.34
CA ALA A 158 -6.16 6.06 -18.42
C ALA A 158 -6.80 4.74 -18.90
N ILE A 159 -8.03 4.83 -19.43
CA ILE A 159 -8.74 3.68 -20.02
C ILE A 159 -7.98 3.13 -21.22
N HIS A 160 -7.56 3.98 -22.16
CA HIS A 160 -6.78 3.53 -23.32
C HIS A 160 -5.48 2.82 -22.91
N GLU A 161 -4.76 3.34 -21.93
CA GLU A 161 -3.54 2.68 -21.43
C GLU A 161 -3.86 1.32 -20.80
N SER A 162 -4.96 1.23 -20.06
CA SER A 162 -5.38 -0.01 -19.41
C SER A 162 -5.87 -1.06 -20.41
N GLU A 163 -6.52 -0.66 -21.50
CA GLU A 163 -6.87 -1.53 -22.63
C GLU A 163 -5.62 -2.06 -23.35
N VAL A 164 -4.61 -1.20 -23.57
CA VAL A 164 -3.32 -1.63 -24.14
C VAL A 164 -2.67 -2.67 -23.23
N ALA A 165 -2.61 -2.40 -21.91
CA ALA A 165 -2.07 -3.35 -20.94
C ALA A 165 -2.84 -4.69 -20.91
N LEU A 166 -4.18 -4.65 -21.03
CA LEU A 166 -4.99 -5.87 -21.17
C LEU A 166 -4.60 -6.67 -22.41
N HIS A 167 -4.42 -6.03 -23.57
CA HIS A 167 -4.03 -6.72 -24.80
C HIS A 167 -2.60 -7.29 -24.74
N GLU A 168 -1.66 -6.53 -24.18
CA GLU A 168 -0.28 -6.97 -23.97
C GLU A 168 -0.18 -8.11 -22.94
N SER A 169 -1.13 -8.21 -22.01
CA SER A 169 -1.23 -9.32 -21.06
C SER A 169 -1.71 -10.65 -21.65
N SER A 170 -1.95 -10.73 -22.97
CA SER A 170 -2.43 -11.96 -23.63
C SER A 170 -1.51 -13.17 -23.42
N ASP A 171 -0.20 -12.94 -23.35
CA ASP A 171 0.80 -13.99 -23.06
C ASP A 171 0.82 -14.38 -21.57
N TYR A 172 0.36 -13.49 -20.67
CA TYR A 172 0.35 -13.68 -19.23
C TYR A 172 -0.96 -13.16 -18.60
N PRO A 173 -2.10 -13.87 -18.74
CA PRO A 173 -3.42 -13.37 -18.32
C PRO A 173 -3.55 -13.02 -16.83
N GLN A 174 -2.58 -13.44 -16.01
CA GLN A 174 -2.51 -13.14 -14.57
C GLN A 174 -1.87 -11.77 -14.26
N SER A 175 -1.29 -11.07 -15.25
CA SER A 175 -0.72 -9.73 -15.05
C SER A 175 -1.78 -8.62 -15.12
N PHE A 176 -2.98 -8.93 -15.63
CA PHE A 176 -4.10 -7.99 -15.71
C PHE A 176 -5.34 -8.47 -14.91
N PRO A 177 -6.06 -7.54 -14.25
CA PRO A 177 -5.69 -6.15 -14.00
C PRO A 177 -4.50 -6.03 -13.04
N ARG A 178 -3.74 -4.93 -13.13
CA ARG A 178 -2.47 -4.77 -12.40
C ARG A 178 -2.66 -4.81 -10.88
N TYR A 179 -3.85 -4.48 -10.37
CA TYR A 179 -4.16 -4.60 -8.94
C TYR A 179 -4.28 -6.04 -8.41
N LYS A 180 -4.30 -7.09 -9.26
CA LYS A 180 -4.29 -8.49 -8.80
C LYS A 180 -2.94 -8.91 -8.20
N LYS A 181 -1.87 -8.24 -8.60
CA LYS A 181 -0.53 -8.41 -8.04
C LYS A 181 -0.14 -7.06 -7.45
N PRO A 182 -0.27 -6.83 -6.14
CA PRO A 182 0.14 -5.57 -5.53
C PRO A 182 1.62 -5.39 -5.81
N LEU A 183 1.89 -4.54 -6.79
CA LEU A 183 3.22 -4.17 -7.19
C LEU A 183 3.73 -3.14 -6.17
N ILE A 184 5.01 -3.19 -5.83
CA ILE A 184 5.70 -2.02 -5.28
C ILE A 184 5.39 -0.87 -6.25
N HIS A 185 5.05 0.32 -5.74
CA HIS A 185 4.59 1.46 -6.54
C HIS A 185 5.43 1.71 -7.80
N ASP A 186 6.74 1.50 -7.69
CA ASP A 186 7.70 1.66 -8.79
C ASP A 186 7.41 0.74 -9.99
N VAL A 187 6.90 -0.47 -9.78
CA VAL A 187 6.58 -1.40 -10.87
C VAL A 187 5.23 -1.07 -11.50
N VAL A 188 4.25 -0.53 -10.75
CA VAL A 188 2.99 0.00 -11.33
C VAL A 188 3.27 1.15 -12.30
N LEU A 189 4.34 1.90 -12.05
CA LEU A 189 4.80 3.02 -12.89
C LEU A 189 5.65 2.61 -14.11
N GLY A 190 5.75 1.32 -14.42
CA GLY A 190 6.60 0.82 -15.50
C GLY A 190 8.08 0.79 -15.14
N GLY A 191 8.42 0.79 -13.84
CA GLY A 191 9.76 0.43 -13.37
C GLY A 191 10.06 -1.04 -13.65
N GLU A 192 11.31 -1.32 -14.01
CA GLU A 192 11.79 -2.69 -14.16
C GLU A 192 11.74 -3.40 -12.78
N LEU A 193 11.23 -4.63 -12.77
CA LEU A 193 11.37 -5.48 -11.59
C LEU A 193 12.86 -5.68 -11.29
N PRO A 194 13.31 -5.61 -10.03
CA PRO A 194 14.70 -5.95 -9.71
C PRO A 194 15.03 -7.36 -10.19
N GLU A 195 16.18 -7.55 -10.84
CA GLU A 195 16.63 -8.85 -11.32
C GLU A 195 16.57 -9.90 -10.19
N GLY A 196 15.86 -11.01 -10.43
CA GLY A 196 15.69 -12.12 -9.47
C GLY A 196 14.35 -12.16 -8.72
N TYR A 197 13.44 -11.19 -8.93
CA TYR A 197 12.12 -11.17 -8.28
C TYR A 197 11.04 -12.05 -8.93
N GLU A 198 11.29 -12.66 -10.10
CA GLU A 198 10.26 -13.34 -10.89
C GLU A 198 9.87 -14.73 -10.35
N ASP A 199 10.82 -15.49 -9.79
CA ASP A 199 10.61 -16.90 -9.41
C ASP A 199 9.90 -17.11 -8.05
N ASP A 200 9.88 -16.09 -7.18
CA ASP A 200 9.30 -16.19 -5.83
C ASP A 200 7.90 -15.56 -5.72
N MET A 201 7.38 -14.91 -6.76
CA MET A 201 6.05 -14.30 -6.72
C MET A 201 4.94 -15.34 -6.53
N ASP A 202 4.96 -16.49 -7.21
CA ASP A 202 3.90 -17.50 -7.06
C ASP A 202 3.91 -18.19 -5.67
N LYS A 203 5.07 -18.23 -5.00
CA LYS A 203 5.21 -18.77 -3.63
C LYS A 203 4.94 -17.71 -2.56
N GLY A 204 5.24 -16.44 -2.84
CA GLY A 204 4.95 -15.30 -1.97
C GLY A 204 3.46 -14.95 -1.94
N ILE A 205 2.76 -15.06 -3.06
CA ILE A 205 1.30 -14.78 -3.18
C ILE A 205 0.47 -15.71 -2.27
N THR A 206 0.92 -16.95 -2.04
CA THR A 206 0.25 -17.89 -1.11
C THR A 206 0.73 -17.74 0.35
N ARG A 207 1.93 -17.20 0.60
CA ARG A 207 2.46 -16.93 1.95
C ARG A 207 2.09 -15.55 2.50
N HIS A 208 1.71 -14.60 1.65
CA HIS A 208 1.28 -13.25 2.05
C HIS A 208 -0.22 -13.16 2.38
N GLY A 209 -0.93 -14.29 2.43
CA GLY A 209 -2.25 -14.38 3.05
C GLY A 209 -2.20 -13.87 4.50
N THR A 210 -3.04 -12.89 4.82
CA THR A 210 -3.23 -12.23 6.13
C THR A 210 -2.15 -11.24 6.61
N VAL A 211 -1.06 -11.02 5.88
CA VAL A 211 0.06 -10.16 6.34
C VAL A 211 0.32 -8.94 5.43
N TRP A 212 -0.57 -8.65 4.47
CA TRP A 212 -0.51 -7.45 3.62
C TRP A 212 -0.39 -6.14 4.44
N ASP A 213 -0.91 -6.13 5.67
CA ASP A 213 -0.94 -4.95 6.54
C ASP A 213 0.32 -4.75 7.40
N ARG A 214 1.31 -5.64 7.31
CA ARG A 214 2.54 -5.55 8.11
C ARG A 214 3.76 -5.63 7.23
N MET A 215 4.36 -4.47 6.94
CA MET A 215 5.79 -4.46 6.66
C MET A 215 6.48 -5.12 7.87
N PRO A 216 7.29 -6.18 7.68
CA PRO A 216 8.01 -6.80 8.76
C PRO A 216 8.94 -5.74 9.37
N LEU A 217 8.57 -5.20 10.54
CA LEU A 217 9.46 -4.38 11.33
C LEU A 217 10.21 -5.30 12.29
N CYS A 218 11.48 -5.00 12.49
CA CYS A 218 12.28 -5.63 13.51
C CYS A 218 11.63 -5.40 14.88
N GLU A 219 11.23 -6.47 15.55
CA GLU A 219 10.60 -6.37 16.87
C GLU A 219 11.54 -5.80 17.94
N GLU A 220 12.86 -5.81 17.71
CA GLU A 220 13.84 -5.26 18.66
C GLU A 220 14.15 -3.78 18.45
N CYS A 221 14.21 -3.31 17.21
CA CYS A 221 14.66 -1.94 16.93
C CYS A 221 13.69 -1.11 16.08
N GLY A 222 12.58 -1.69 15.62
CA GLY A 222 11.58 -1.02 14.78
C GLY A 222 12.07 -0.65 13.38
N LYS A 223 13.27 -1.05 12.98
CA LYS A 223 13.79 -0.86 11.61
C LYS A 223 13.25 -1.93 10.68
N ASP A 224 13.37 -1.71 9.36
CA ASP A 224 12.95 -2.67 8.34
C ASP A 224 13.62 -4.02 8.57
N ALA A 225 12.78 -5.05 8.71
CA ALA A 225 13.23 -6.42 8.72
C ALA A 225 12.99 -7.02 7.34
N GLU A 226 14.01 -7.62 6.75
CA GLU A 226 13.82 -8.44 5.56
C GLU A 226 12.99 -9.66 5.95
N ALA A 227 12.07 -10.07 5.08
CA ALA A 227 11.10 -11.14 5.37
C ALA A 227 11.77 -12.49 5.75
N ASP A 228 13.06 -12.63 5.46
CA ASP A 228 13.85 -13.86 5.65
C ASP A 228 14.48 -14.01 7.05
N TYR A 229 14.44 -12.98 7.90
CA TYR A 229 15.06 -13.05 9.24
C TYR A 229 14.03 -13.29 10.34
N GLY A 230 13.27 -14.37 10.20
CA GLY A 230 12.49 -14.92 11.29
C GLY A 230 13.36 -15.75 12.23
N ARG A 231 13.30 -15.49 13.54
CA ARG A 231 13.89 -16.35 14.57
C ARG A 231 12.83 -17.02 15.42
N CYS A 232 13.01 -18.30 15.71
CA CYS A 232 12.18 -18.96 16.72
C CYS A 232 12.41 -18.31 18.10
N ASN A 233 11.33 -17.90 18.77
CA ASN A 233 11.41 -17.32 20.12
C ASN A 233 11.97 -18.28 21.17
N GLY A 234 11.79 -19.60 20.99
CA GLY A 234 12.25 -20.60 21.95
C GLY A 234 13.77 -20.84 21.91
N CYS A 235 14.37 -20.89 20.71
CA CYS A 235 15.77 -21.29 20.55
C CYS A 235 16.65 -20.25 19.84
N SER A 236 16.08 -19.12 19.40
CA SER A 236 16.77 -18.12 18.56
C SER A 236 17.35 -18.67 17.24
N GLY A 237 17.02 -19.91 16.87
CA GLY A 237 17.40 -20.54 15.60
C GLY A 237 16.59 -20.01 14.42
N SER A 238 16.95 -20.46 13.21
CA SER A 238 16.28 -20.08 11.96
C SER A 238 14.80 -20.50 11.92
N LEU A 239 14.06 -19.90 10.97
CA LEU A 239 12.64 -20.15 10.65
C LEU A 239 12.25 -21.65 10.54
N SER A 240 13.20 -22.55 10.33
CA SER A 240 12.99 -23.98 10.15
C SER A 240 13.40 -24.84 11.36
N CYS A 241 13.42 -24.27 12.57
CA CYS A 241 13.70 -25.04 13.79
C CYS A 241 12.69 -26.19 13.97
N GLY A 242 13.09 -27.42 13.63
CA GLY A 242 12.28 -28.63 13.82
C GLY A 242 12.13 -29.07 15.27
N ASN A 243 12.85 -28.44 16.22
CA ASN A 243 12.87 -28.83 17.62
C ASN A 243 11.83 -28.10 18.50
N CYS A 244 11.32 -26.96 18.05
CA CYS A 244 10.55 -26.04 18.88
C CYS A 244 9.03 -26.22 18.77
N GLY A 245 8.55 -27.20 18.01
CA GLY A 245 7.19 -27.78 18.10
C GLY A 245 6.00 -26.89 17.72
N SER A 246 6.16 -25.56 17.70
CA SER A 246 5.12 -24.63 17.27
C SER A 246 5.70 -23.52 16.39
N VAL A 247 5.08 -23.35 15.22
CA VAL A 247 5.39 -22.31 14.22
C VAL A 247 4.95 -20.92 14.70
N GLU A 248 4.27 -20.84 15.84
CA GLU A 248 3.51 -19.66 16.28
C GLU A 248 4.34 -18.51 16.89
N THR A 249 5.68 -18.63 16.96
CA THR A 249 6.49 -17.62 17.66
C THR A 249 7.77 -17.27 16.91
N VAL A 250 7.61 -16.79 15.68
CA VAL A 250 8.72 -16.24 14.89
C VAL A 250 8.83 -14.74 15.16
N LYS A 251 9.96 -14.30 15.71
CA LYS A 251 10.34 -12.89 15.81
C LYS A 251 10.89 -12.41 14.48
N THR A 252 10.32 -11.34 13.96
CA THR A 252 10.85 -10.65 12.79
C THR A 252 11.99 -9.72 13.21
N LEU A 253 13.19 -9.89 12.66
CA LEU A 253 14.38 -9.08 13.02
C LEU A 253 15.01 -8.45 11.79
N CYS A 254 15.61 -7.26 11.90
CA CYS A 254 16.44 -6.72 10.82
C CYS A 254 17.80 -7.41 10.78
N SER A 255 18.51 -7.28 9.65
CA SER A 255 19.87 -7.82 9.47
C SER A 255 20.80 -7.43 10.63
N GLY A 256 20.75 -6.18 11.09
CA GLY A 256 21.52 -5.70 12.25
C GLY A 256 21.18 -6.39 13.58
N CYS A 257 19.89 -6.58 13.88
CA CYS A 257 19.46 -7.26 15.11
C CYS A 257 19.64 -8.78 15.02
N SER A 258 19.63 -9.35 13.81
CA SER A 258 19.93 -10.76 13.59
C SER A 258 21.39 -11.08 13.94
N GLY A 259 22.36 -10.22 13.62
CA GLY A 259 23.79 -10.52 13.81
C GLY A 259 24.26 -10.62 15.27
N HIS A 260 23.55 -10.03 16.25
CA HIS A 260 24.14 -9.73 17.56
C HIS A 260 24.14 -10.84 18.63
N ARG A 261 23.83 -12.11 18.31
CA ARG A 261 23.80 -13.19 19.33
C ARG A 261 24.46 -14.53 18.95
N ALA A 262 25.10 -14.65 17.79
CA ALA A 262 25.74 -15.91 17.40
C ALA A 262 27.04 -16.22 18.19
N ASP A 263 27.62 -15.25 18.89
CA ASP A 263 28.94 -15.40 19.56
C ASP A 263 28.85 -15.58 21.09
N ALA A 264 27.69 -15.92 21.65
CA ALA A 264 27.58 -16.34 23.04
C ALA A 264 27.56 -17.88 23.10
N GLY A 265 28.76 -18.46 23.07
CA GLY A 265 28.98 -19.90 23.04
C GLY A 265 28.43 -20.67 24.24
N PHE A 266 28.12 -21.93 23.95
CA PHE A 266 28.20 -23.06 24.87
C PHE A 266 29.08 -24.14 24.24
#